data_AF-I1GKX1-F1
#
_entry.id   AF-I1GKX1-F1
#
_cell.length_a   1.000
_cell.length_b   1.000
_cell.length_c   1.000
_cell.angle_alpha   90.00
_cell.angle_beta   90.00
_cell.angle_gamma   90.00
#
_symmetry.space_group_name_H-M   'P 1'
#
loop_
_entity.id
_entity.type
_entity.pdbx_description
1 polymer ?
#
loop_
_entity_poly.entity_id
_entity_poly.type
_entity_poly.pdbx_seq_one_letter_code
_entity_poly.pdbx_strand_id
1 'polypeptide(L)'
;MEDLLYSQGLDIVFTGHVHAYERSNRVYNYTLDPCGPVHISVGDGGNREKMAVGHADEPGRCPDPKKTPEKFMGGFCAFNFTSGPAKGKFCWDPQPQYSAYRESSFGHGILQVKNETHALWQWHRNQDV
;
A
#
# COMPACT_ATOMS: atom_id res chain seq x y z
N MET A 1 -8.76 -12.73 -2.68
CA MET A 1 -7.53 -13.57 -2.81
C MET A 1 -6.64 -13.49 -1.58
N GLU A 2 -6.72 -12.41 -0.80
CA GLU A 2 -5.89 -12.21 0.40
C GLU A 2 -5.86 -13.43 1.34
N ASP A 3 -7.02 -13.94 1.77
CA ASP A 3 -7.11 -15.10 2.69
C ASP A 3 -6.37 -16.35 2.18
N LEU A 4 -6.49 -16.65 0.88
CA LEU A 4 -5.80 -17.79 0.27
C LEU A 4 -4.28 -17.59 0.36
N LEU A 5 -3.79 -16.42 -0.04
CA LEU A 5 -2.36 -16.13 -0.05
C LEU A 5 -1.78 -16.06 1.36
N TYR A 6 -2.53 -15.50 2.30
CA TYR A 6 -2.18 -15.49 3.71
C TYR A 6 -2.05 -16.91 4.26
N SER A 7 -3.00 -17.81 3.93
CA SER A 7 -2.95 -19.22 4.36
C SER A 7 -1.73 -19.99 3.84
N GLN A 8 -1.12 -19.52 2.74
CA GLN A 8 0.08 -20.11 2.15
C GLN A 8 1.38 -19.41 2.61
N GLY A 9 1.31 -18.47 3.55
CA GLY A 9 2.49 -17.80 4.09
C GLY A 9 3.16 -16.84 3.11
N LEU A 10 2.40 -16.06 2.35
CA LEU A 10 2.96 -15.04 1.46
C LEU A 10 3.84 -14.03 2.24
N ASP A 11 5.10 -13.86 1.82
CA ASP A 11 6.04 -12.96 2.50
C ASP A 11 5.94 -11.50 2.06
N ILE A 12 5.93 -11.25 0.74
CA ILE A 12 6.05 -9.91 0.15
C ILE A 12 5.15 -9.81 -1.09
N VAL A 13 4.45 -8.68 -1.22
CA VAL A 13 3.70 -8.29 -2.41
C VAL A 13 4.36 -7.08 -3.05
N PHE A 14 4.62 -7.13 -4.35
CA PHE A 14 5.02 -5.98 -5.14
C PHE A 14 3.89 -5.53 -6.07
N THR A 15 3.57 -4.24 -6.05
CA THR A 15 2.58 -3.62 -6.95
C THR A 15 3.13 -2.35 -7.59
N GLY A 16 2.40 -1.86 -8.60
CA GLY A 16 2.60 -0.53 -9.19
C GLY A 16 1.31 0.28 -9.12
N HIS A 17 0.89 0.84 -10.26
CA HIS A 17 -0.35 1.62 -10.44
C HIS A 17 -0.36 3.00 -9.77
N VAL A 18 -0.18 3.08 -8.45
CA VAL A 18 -0.10 4.37 -7.75
C VAL A 18 1.26 5.00 -8.04
N HIS A 19 1.27 6.22 -8.59
CA HIS A 19 2.49 6.96 -8.93
C HIS A 19 3.14 7.59 -7.70
N ALA A 20 3.58 6.75 -6.78
CA ALA A 20 4.37 7.09 -5.60
C ALA A 20 4.98 5.80 -5.04
N TYR A 21 5.93 5.94 -4.13
CA TYR A 21 6.45 4.84 -3.34
C TYR A 21 5.66 4.69 -2.04
N GLU A 22 5.27 3.46 -1.70
CA GLU A 22 4.72 3.14 -0.38
C GLU A 22 5.12 1.73 0.06
N ARG A 23 5.44 1.56 1.35
CA ARG A 23 5.70 0.28 1.98
C ARG A 23 4.86 0.16 3.25
N SER A 24 4.17 -0.97 3.38
CA SER A 24 3.40 -1.29 4.56
C SER A 24 4.27 -1.88 5.69
N ASN A 25 3.74 -1.85 6.90
CA ASN A 25 4.07 -2.85 7.92
C ASN A 25 3.46 -4.20 7.51
N ARG A 26 3.83 -5.30 8.18
CA ARG A 26 3.15 -6.58 7.97
C ARG A 26 1.66 -6.43 8.34
N VAL A 27 0.79 -6.78 7.41
CA VAL A 27 -0.64 -6.52 7.52
C VAL A 27 -1.44 -7.65 6.86
N TYR A 28 -2.56 -8.00 7.47
CA TYR A 28 -3.55 -8.89 6.92
C TYR A 28 -4.94 -8.37 7.27
N ASN A 29 -5.83 -8.25 6.28
CA ASN A 29 -7.19 -7.77 6.44
C ASN A 29 -7.26 -6.47 7.27
N TYR A 30 -6.47 -5.48 6.85
CA TYR A 30 -6.30 -4.17 7.51
C TYR A 30 -5.84 -4.19 8.98
N THR A 31 -5.42 -5.35 9.50
CA THR A 31 -4.91 -5.51 10.86
C THR A 31 -3.41 -5.75 10.81
N LEU A 32 -2.66 -5.03 11.66
CA LEU A 32 -1.23 -5.29 11.82
C LEU A 32 -1.05 -6.73 12.34
N ASP A 33 -0.34 -7.54 11.57
CA ASP A 33 -0.20 -8.96 11.85
C ASP A 33 1.26 -9.38 11.62
N PRO A 34 1.95 -9.96 12.60
CA PRO A 34 3.34 -10.38 12.45
C PRO A 34 3.55 -11.46 11.38
N CYS A 35 2.51 -12.20 11.00
CA CYS A 35 2.53 -13.21 9.94
C CYS A 35 2.01 -12.66 8.59
N GLY A 36 1.48 -11.44 8.56
CA GLY A 36 1.00 -10.82 7.33
C GLY A 36 2.14 -10.52 6.33
N PRO A 37 1.85 -10.49 5.02
CA PRO A 37 2.81 -10.05 4.02
C PRO A 37 3.19 -8.58 4.20
N VAL A 38 4.37 -8.21 3.70
CA VAL A 38 4.74 -6.82 3.47
C VAL A 38 4.28 -6.41 2.07
N HIS A 39 3.47 -5.36 1.97
CA HIS A 39 3.05 -4.79 0.69
C HIS A 39 3.97 -3.62 0.32
N ILE A 40 4.54 -3.67 -0.88
CA ILE A 40 5.43 -2.64 -1.41
C ILE A 40 4.91 -2.20 -2.77
N SER A 41 4.55 -0.92 -2.87
CA SER A 41 4.15 -0.29 -4.13
C SER A 41 5.30 0.53 -4.67
N VAL A 42 5.74 0.20 -5.88
CA VAL A 42 6.78 0.88 -6.67
C VAL A 42 6.22 1.29 -8.05
N GLY A 43 5.10 2.01 -8.04
CA GLY A 43 4.45 2.53 -9.26
C GLY A 43 5.04 3.85 -9.75
N ASP A 44 6.15 4.27 -9.16
CA ASP A 44 6.84 5.55 -9.28
C ASP A 44 7.95 5.54 -10.35
N GLY A 45 7.74 4.82 -11.46
CA GLY A 45 8.76 4.63 -12.51
C GLY A 45 9.03 5.83 -13.43
N GLY A 46 8.36 6.98 -13.26
CA GLY A 46 8.65 8.19 -14.05
C GLY A 46 7.86 8.38 -15.34
N ASN A 47 6.64 7.85 -15.43
CA ASN A 47 5.79 8.09 -16.60
C ASN A 47 5.25 9.54 -16.65
N ARG A 48 4.63 9.94 -17.78
CA ARG A 48 4.18 11.32 -18.03
C ARG A 48 2.95 11.77 -17.23
N GLU A 49 2.26 10.85 -16.56
CA GLU A 49 1.08 11.15 -15.77
C GLU A 49 1.46 11.82 -14.44
N LYS A 50 0.47 12.34 -13.72
CA LYS A 50 0.72 13.08 -12.48
C LYS A 50 1.16 12.16 -11.36
N MET A 51 2.09 12.64 -10.53
CA MET A 51 2.50 12.00 -9.29
C MET A 51 1.35 11.98 -8.28
N ALA A 52 1.22 10.90 -7.52
CA ALA A 52 0.30 10.80 -6.40
C ALA A 52 0.91 11.52 -5.19
N VAL A 53 0.34 12.68 -4.84
CA VAL A 53 0.84 13.55 -3.76
C VAL A 53 -0.15 13.73 -2.61
N GLY A 54 -1.44 13.49 -2.87
CA GLY A 54 -2.48 13.63 -1.85
C GLY A 54 -2.82 12.30 -1.23
N HIS A 55 -3.02 12.29 0.08
CA HIS A 55 -3.39 11.10 0.83
C HIS A 55 -4.88 11.12 1.21
N ALA A 56 -5.50 9.96 1.27
CA ALA A 56 -6.92 9.83 1.63
C ALA A 56 -7.20 10.22 3.09
N ASP A 57 -6.18 10.14 3.96
CA ASP A 57 -6.22 10.54 5.36
C ASP A 57 -5.97 12.04 5.61
N GLU A 58 -5.71 12.82 4.56
CA GLU A 58 -5.63 14.28 4.70
C GLU A 58 -7.03 14.90 4.91
N PRO A 59 -7.15 15.99 5.69
CA PRO A 59 -8.42 16.66 5.93
C PRO A 59 -9.17 17.00 4.64
N GLY A 60 -10.39 16.47 4.51
CA GLY A 60 -11.26 16.72 3.37
C GLY A 60 -10.90 15.98 2.07
N ARG A 61 -9.90 15.07 2.09
CA ARG A 61 -9.47 14.30 0.90
C ARG A 61 -9.97 12.87 0.84
N CYS A 62 -10.67 12.38 1.87
CA CYS A 62 -11.28 11.06 1.84
C CYS A 62 -12.33 10.98 0.69
N PRO A 63 -12.17 10.06 -0.27
CA PRO A 63 -13.05 10.02 -1.44
C PRO A 63 -14.42 9.42 -1.10
N ASP A 64 -15.40 9.71 -1.96
CA ASP A 64 -16.69 9.02 -1.94
C ASP A 64 -16.49 7.53 -2.26
N PRO A 65 -16.89 6.59 -1.37
CA PRO A 65 -16.70 5.15 -1.58
C PRO A 65 -17.23 4.66 -2.93
N LYS A 66 -18.34 5.23 -3.44
CA LYS A 66 -18.91 4.78 -4.72
C LYS A 66 -18.04 5.08 -5.94
N LYS A 67 -17.04 5.96 -5.80
CA LYS A 67 -16.16 6.40 -6.89
C LYS A 67 -14.81 5.68 -6.88
N THR A 68 -14.52 4.87 -5.87
CA THR A 68 -13.22 4.18 -5.73
C THR A 68 -13.06 2.87 -6.52
N PRO A 69 -14.12 2.09 -6.85
CA PRO A 69 -13.93 0.85 -7.57
C PRO A 69 -13.37 1.06 -8.98
N GLU A 70 -12.57 0.11 -9.41
CA GLU A 70 -12.12 0.02 -10.80
C GLU A 70 -13.32 -0.36 -11.69
N LYS A 71 -13.51 0.41 -12.77
CA LYS A 71 -14.73 0.34 -13.59
C LYS A 71 -14.73 -0.83 -14.57
N PHE A 72 -13.56 -1.29 -14.99
CA PHE A 72 -13.41 -2.36 -15.96
C PHE A 72 -13.72 -3.73 -15.35
N MET A 73 -13.19 -4.03 -14.16
CA MET A 73 -13.47 -5.25 -13.41
C MET A 73 -14.85 -5.22 -12.73
N GLY A 74 -15.32 -4.01 -12.36
CA GLY A 74 -16.59 -3.83 -11.67
C GLY A 74 -16.60 -4.38 -10.24
N GLY A 75 -17.78 -4.34 -9.61
CA GLY A 75 -17.99 -4.74 -8.22
C GLY A 75 -17.68 -3.64 -7.20
N PHE A 76 -18.16 -3.83 -5.96
CA PHE A 76 -17.89 -2.93 -4.84
C PHE A 76 -17.64 -3.75 -3.58
N CYS A 77 -16.42 -3.63 -3.04
CA CYS A 77 -15.99 -4.38 -1.85
C CYS A 77 -15.40 -3.50 -0.74
N ALA A 78 -15.24 -2.19 -1.00
CA ALA A 78 -14.60 -1.26 -0.08
C ALA A 78 -15.63 -0.62 0.87
N PHE A 79 -16.01 -1.35 1.92
CA PHE A 79 -16.91 -0.83 2.95
C PHE A 79 -16.16 -0.03 4.03
N ASN A 80 -16.89 0.74 4.84
CA ASN A 80 -16.30 1.43 6.00
C ASN A 80 -15.70 0.42 6.99
N PHE A 81 -14.63 0.83 7.68
CA PHE A 81 -14.03 0.03 8.73
C PHE A 81 -15.04 -0.23 9.86
N THR A 82 -15.07 -1.45 10.38
CA THR A 82 -15.96 -1.85 11.48
C THR A 82 -15.25 -1.96 12.82
N SER A 83 -13.92 -1.88 12.81
CA SER A 83 -13.02 -1.97 13.98
C SER A 83 -11.82 -1.03 13.84
N GLY A 84 -10.99 -0.95 14.88
CA GLY A 84 -9.76 -0.16 14.87
C GLY A 84 -9.95 1.36 14.92
N PRO A 85 -8.87 2.14 14.73
CA PRO A 85 -8.87 3.61 14.86
C PRO A 85 -9.83 4.34 13.90
N ALA A 86 -10.12 3.76 12.73
CA ALA A 86 -11.01 4.33 11.72
C ALA A 86 -12.44 3.76 11.76
N LYS A 87 -12.85 3.09 12.85
CA LYS A 87 -14.18 2.50 12.99
C LYS A 87 -15.30 3.48 12.60
N GLY A 88 -16.19 3.03 11.71
CA GLY A 88 -17.31 3.80 11.19
C GLY A 88 -16.96 4.74 10.03
N LYS A 89 -15.68 4.92 9.71
CA LYS A 89 -15.19 5.81 8.65
C LYS A 89 -14.65 5.01 7.46
N PHE A 90 -14.56 5.69 6.32
CA PHE A 90 -13.97 5.13 5.10
C PHE A 90 -12.45 5.33 5.04
N CYS A 91 -11.95 6.43 5.61
CA CYS A 91 -10.52 6.74 5.68
C CYS A 91 -10.09 6.98 7.12
N TRP A 92 -8.80 6.81 7.37
CA TRP A 92 -8.16 7.16 8.63
C TRP A 92 -7.91 8.67 8.71
N ASP A 93 -7.58 9.13 9.91
CA ASP A 93 -7.02 10.45 10.22
C ASP A 93 -6.23 10.25 11.52
N PRO A 94 -4.88 10.09 11.49
CA PRO A 94 -3.92 10.42 10.43
C PRO A 94 -3.51 9.20 9.56
N GLN A 95 -2.27 9.18 9.04
CA GLN A 95 -1.65 8.06 8.31
C GLN A 95 -1.98 6.71 8.97
N PRO A 96 -2.52 5.73 8.22
CA PRO A 96 -2.83 4.43 8.79
C PRO A 96 -1.60 3.74 9.35
N GLN A 97 -1.75 3.07 10.51
CA GLN A 97 -0.63 2.38 11.16
C GLN A 97 -0.03 1.23 10.33
N TYR A 98 -0.79 0.69 9.37
CA TYR A 98 -0.28 -0.30 8.43
C TYR A 98 0.62 0.31 7.35
N SER A 99 0.65 1.63 7.15
CA SER A 99 1.56 2.31 6.23
C SER A 99 2.85 2.69 6.98
N ALA A 100 3.96 2.02 6.65
CA ALA A 100 5.25 2.24 7.33
C ALA A 100 6.03 3.41 6.74
N TYR A 101 5.98 3.56 5.42
CA TYR A 101 6.66 4.65 4.70
C TYR A 101 5.92 4.95 3.41
N ARG A 102 5.77 6.24 3.07
CA ARG A 102 5.19 6.69 1.80
C ARG A 102 5.88 7.97 1.35
N GLU A 103 6.21 8.06 0.07
CA GLU A 103 6.89 9.23 -0.51
C GLU A 103 6.54 9.40 -2.00
N SER A 104 6.27 10.66 -2.38
CA SER A 104 5.95 11.07 -3.75
C SER A 104 7.21 11.45 -4.53
N SER A 105 8.09 10.48 -4.74
CA SER A 105 9.31 10.61 -5.55
C SER A 105 9.36 9.50 -6.58
N PHE A 106 9.96 9.76 -7.74
CA PHE A 106 10.27 8.68 -8.68
C PHE A 106 11.45 7.85 -8.19
N GLY A 107 11.46 6.56 -8.48
CA GLY A 107 12.48 5.66 -7.97
C GLY A 107 12.38 4.24 -8.52
N HIS A 108 13.19 3.37 -7.93
CA HIS A 108 13.15 1.93 -8.18
C HIS A 108 13.56 1.15 -6.93
N GLY A 109 13.20 -0.13 -6.91
CA GLY A 109 13.48 -1.02 -5.80
C GLY A 109 14.53 -2.08 -6.11
N ILE A 110 15.28 -2.49 -5.10
CA ILE A 110 16.21 -3.62 -5.14
C ILE A 110 15.90 -4.53 -3.95
N LEU A 111 15.54 -5.79 -4.26
CA LEU A 111 15.39 -6.86 -3.27
C LEU A 111 16.61 -7.78 -3.33
N GLN A 112 17.28 -7.95 -2.20
CA GLN A 112 18.41 -8.87 -2.05
C GLN A 112 18.06 -9.97 -1.05
N VAL A 113 17.58 -11.10 -1.55
CA VAL A 113 17.36 -12.30 -0.72
C VAL A 113 18.72 -12.88 -0.33
N LYS A 114 18.93 -13.03 0.98
CA LYS A 114 20.22 -13.48 1.55
C LYS A 114 20.19 -14.96 1.88
N ASN A 115 19.09 -15.43 2.44
CA ASN A 115 18.86 -16.83 2.82
C ASN A 115 17.35 -17.08 2.97
N GLU A 116 16.99 -18.24 3.52
CA GLU A 116 15.59 -18.68 3.71
C GLU A 116 14.76 -17.81 4.67
N THR A 117 15.38 -16.95 5.49
CA THR A 117 14.68 -16.09 6.48
C THR A 117 14.94 -14.60 6.32
N HIS A 118 15.92 -14.19 5.50
CA HIS A 118 16.36 -12.81 5.42
C HIS A 118 16.42 -12.31 3.98
N ALA A 119 15.78 -11.18 3.74
CA ALA A 119 15.93 -10.38 2.54
C ALA A 119 16.09 -8.90 2.92
N LEU A 120 16.92 -8.18 2.18
CA LEU A 120 17.07 -6.74 2.31
C LEU A 120 16.31 -6.05 1.18
N TRP A 121 15.39 -5.15 1.54
CA TRP A 121 14.73 -4.26 0.60
C TRP A 121 15.35 -2.87 0.65
N GLN A 122 15.65 -2.31 -0.51
CA GLN A 122 16.08 -0.93 -0.68
C GLN A 122 15.25 -0.28 -1.79
N TRP A 123 14.82 0.95 -1.56
CA TRP A 123 14.23 1.79 -2.60
C TRP A 123 15.12 3.01 -2.79
N HIS A 124 15.39 3.34 -4.05
CA HIS A 124 16.30 4.39 -4.47
C HIS A 124 15.52 5.44 -5.24
N ARG A 125 15.56 6.68 -4.74
CA ARG A 125 14.96 7.82 -5.42
C ARG A 125 15.82 8.24 -6.59
N ASN A 126 15.18 8.61 -7.69
CA ASN A 126 15.89 9.07 -8.88
C ASN A 126 16.67 10.36 -8.66
N GLN A 127 16.32 11.18 -7.65
CA GLN A 127 17.04 12.43 -7.36
C GLN A 127 18.35 12.20 -6.58
N ASP A 128 18.53 11.01 -6.01
CA ASP A 128 19.70 10.65 -5.20
C ASP A 128 20.77 9.88 -5.99
N VAL A 129 20.51 9.58 -7.26
CA VAL A 129 21.37 8.82 -8.19
C VAL A 129 21.90 9.74 -9.27
#